data_AF-A0AAW5UZ32-F1
#
_entry.id   AF-A0AAW5UZ32-F1
#
_cell.length_a   1.000
_cell.length_b   1.000
_cell.length_c   1.000
_cell.angle_alpha   90.00
_cell.angle_beta   90.00
_cell.angle_gamma   90.00
#
_symmetry.space_group_name_H-M   'P 1'
#
loop_
_entity.id
_entity.type
_entity.pdbx_description
1 polymer ?
#
loop_
_entity_poly.entity_id
_entity_poly.type
_entity_poly.pdbx_seq_one_letter_code
_entity_poly.pdbx_strand_id
1 'polypeptide(L)'
;MTKDELVNSLQKRDPLLANAVSNMVDYISDRFPAAYPSKEQTEAVNTYLHSVYADGDGTMSERNCEHRRIASQKITINAIQVLDSPQLDRLQRVLDHIAYDKEYYMPERGFGMRR
;
A
#
# COMPACT_ATOMS: atom_id res chain seq x y z
N MET A 1 -12.90 14.78 8.30
CA MET A 1 -13.32 13.36 8.32
C MET A 1 -12.20 12.57 8.97
N THR A 2 -12.51 11.57 9.78
CA THR A 2 -11.50 10.73 10.46
C THR A 2 -11.14 9.50 9.63
N LYS A 3 -10.02 8.85 9.96
CA LYS A 3 -9.65 7.55 9.37
C LYS A 3 -10.76 6.51 9.56
N ASP A 4 -11.31 6.40 10.75
CA ASP A 4 -12.32 5.39 11.06
C ASP A 4 -13.63 5.62 10.28
N GLU A 5 -14.03 6.88 10.08
CA GLU A 5 -15.16 7.24 9.21
C GLU A 5 -14.91 6.81 7.76
N LEU A 6 -13.70 7.07 7.23
CA LEU A 6 -13.30 6.63 5.89
C LEU A 6 -13.37 5.12 5.75
N VAL A 7 -12.71 4.39 6.65
CA VAL A 7 -12.59 2.93 6.61
C VAL A 7 -13.97 2.29 6.72
N ASN A 8 -14.83 2.75 7.62
CA ASN A 8 -16.21 2.25 7.75
C ASN A 8 -17.04 2.48 6.47
N SER A 9 -16.82 3.58 5.76
CA SER A 9 -17.50 3.86 4.49
C SER A 9 -17.02 2.93 3.37
N LEU A 10 -15.71 2.66 3.31
CA LEU A 10 -15.09 1.78 2.32
C LEU A 10 -15.41 0.32 2.58
N GLN A 11 -15.42 -0.12 3.84
CA GLN A 11 -15.67 -1.50 4.24
C GLN A 11 -16.99 -2.05 3.69
N LYS A 12 -18.00 -1.20 3.55
CA LYS A 12 -19.32 -1.57 3.00
C LYS A 12 -19.31 -1.83 1.49
N ARG A 13 -18.31 -1.30 0.78
CA ARG A 13 -18.22 -1.34 -0.69
C ARG A 13 -17.09 -2.26 -1.16
N ASP A 14 -15.93 -2.15 -0.54
CA ASP A 14 -14.71 -2.84 -0.90
C ASP A 14 -13.85 -3.04 0.38
N PRO A 15 -14.04 -4.17 1.09
CA PRO A 15 -13.30 -4.50 2.30
C PRO A 15 -11.77 -4.55 2.10
N LEU A 16 -11.30 -4.98 0.93
CA LEU A 16 -9.87 -5.11 0.66
C LEU A 16 -9.24 -3.74 0.43
N LEU A 17 -9.94 -2.86 -0.29
CA LEU A 17 -9.53 -1.46 -0.41
C LEU A 17 -9.55 -0.75 0.95
N ALA A 18 -10.57 -0.99 1.77
CA ALA A 18 -10.66 -0.41 3.11
C ALA A 18 -9.47 -0.82 3.98
N ASN A 19 -9.11 -2.12 3.95
CA ASN A 19 -7.96 -2.65 4.68
C ASN A 19 -6.64 -2.05 4.20
N ALA A 20 -6.42 -1.98 2.87
CA ALA A 20 -5.24 -1.38 2.28
C ALA A 20 -5.12 0.12 2.62
N VAL A 21 -6.22 0.88 2.50
CA VAL A 21 -6.27 2.31 2.85
C VAL A 21 -5.96 2.51 4.33
N SER A 22 -6.58 1.74 5.23
CA SER A 22 -6.33 1.87 6.67
C SER A 22 -4.86 1.65 7.01
N ASN A 23 -4.28 0.53 6.53
CA ASN A 23 -2.89 0.16 6.79
C ASN A 23 -1.90 1.22 6.29
N MET A 24 -2.13 1.74 5.09
CA MET A 24 -1.27 2.76 4.50
C MET A 24 -1.44 4.13 5.18
N VAL A 25 -2.65 4.50 5.59
CA VAL A 25 -2.87 5.72 6.36
C VAL A 25 -2.18 5.64 7.72
N ASP A 26 -2.27 4.50 8.41
CA ASP A 26 -1.61 4.28 9.70
C ASP A 26 -0.08 4.35 9.56
N TYR A 27 0.48 3.74 8.53
CA TYR A 27 1.91 3.81 8.23
C TYR A 27 2.39 5.24 7.95
N ILE A 28 1.65 5.98 7.11
CA ILE A 28 2.08 7.29 6.63
C ILE A 28 1.84 8.40 7.66
N SER A 29 0.82 8.25 8.50
CA SER A 29 0.47 9.23 9.53
C SER A 29 1.33 9.10 10.79
N ASP A 30 2.13 8.05 10.92
CA ASP A 30 3.10 7.95 12.00
C ASP A 30 4.03 9.17 11.98
N ARG A 31 4.37 9.68 13.16
CA ARG A 31 5.28 10.82 13.34
C ARG A 31 6.73 10.43 13.05
N PHE A 32 7.10 9.18 13.29
CA PHE A 32 8.42 8.61 13.04
C PHE A 32 8.32 7.26 12.31
N PRO A 33 7.75 7.26 11.10
CA PRO A 33 7.50 6.04 10.35
C PRO A 33 8.81 5.37 9.96
N ALA A 34 8.83 4.04 10.04
CA ALA A 34 9.93 3.23 9.54
C ALA A 34 10.26 3.55 8.07
N ALA A 35 11.51 3.30 7.67
CA ALA A 35 11.96 3.53 6.30
C ALA A 35 11.19 2.71 5.26
N TYR A 36 10.67 1.55 5.67
CA TYR A 36 9.84 0.65 4.87
C TYR A 36 8.52 0.38 5.60
N PRO A 37 7.44 0.06 4.87
CA PRO A 37 6.23 -0.48 5.47
C PRO A 37 6.51 -1.86 6.09
N SER A 38 5.61 -2.31 6.97
CA SER A 38 5.64 -3.67 7.49
C SER A 38 5.21 -4.67 6.41
N LYS A 39 5.49 -5.96 6.67
CA LYS A 39 5.02 -7.05 5.81
C LYS A 39 3.50 -7.06 5.70
N GLU A 40 2.78 -6.90 6.82
CA GLU A 40 1.32 -6.84 6.86
C GLU A 40 0.77 -5.67 6.02
N GLN A 41 1.37 -4.48 6.12
CA GLN A 41 0.96 -3.31 5.34
C GLN A 41 1.16 -3.55 3.84
N THR A 42 2.28 -4.17 3.47
CA THR A 42 2.60 -4.52 2.07
C THR A 42 1.67 -5.59 1.53
N GLU A 43 1.38 -6.62 2.33
CA GLU A 43 0.44 -7.69 1.98
C GLU A 43 -1.00 -7.17 1.84
N ALA A 44 -1.43 -6.21 2.66
CA ALA A 44 -2.73 -5.58 2.52
C ALA A 44 -2.88 -4.89 1.15
N VAL A 45 -1.86 -4.15 0.71
CA VAL A 45 -1.81 -3.52 -0.62
C VAL A 45 -1.79 -4.60 -1.71
N ASN A 46 -0.92 -5.60 -1.61
CA ASN A 46 -0.83 -6.69 -2.59
C ASN A 46 -2.14 -7.45 -2.75
N THR A 47 -2.81 -7.75 -1.65
CA THR A 47 -4.11 -8.46 -1.64
C THR A 47 -5.16 -7.65 -2.39
N TYR A 48 -5.21 -6.34 -2.16
CA TYR A 48 -6.10 -5.44 -2.88
C TYR A 48 -5.78 -5.42 -4.38
N LEU A 49 -4.51 -5.19 -4.76
CA LEU A 49 -4.07 -5.15 -6.16
C LEU A 49 -4.37 -6.46 -6.90
N HIS A 50 -4.18 -7.60 -6.23
CA HIS A 50 -4.52 -8.90 -6.76
C HIS A 50 -6.02 -9.06 -7.01
N SER A 51 -6.86 -8.62 -6.07
CA SER A 51 -8.32 -8.74 -6.19
C SER A 51 -8.93 -7.94 -7.35
N VAL A 52 -8.24 -6.86 -7.77
CA VAL A 52 -8.64 -6.04 -8.93
C VAL A 52 -7.92 -6.46 -10.21
N TYR A 53 -7.31 -7.64 -10.21
CA TYR A 53 -6.59 -8.24 -11.34
C TYR A 53 -5.45 -7.37 -11.88
N ALA A 54 -4.84 -6.53 -11.04
CA ALA A 54 -3.72 -5.69 -11.47
C ALA A 54 -2.46 -6.51 -11.81
N ASP A 55 -2.35 -7.73 -11.27
CA ASP A 55 -1.24 -8.65 -11.50
C ASP A 55 -1.28 -9.35 -12.87
N GLY A 56 -2.40 -9.31 -13.60
CA GLY A 56 -2.55 -10.01 -14.87
C GLY A 56 -2.27 -11.52 -14.76
N ASP A 57 -1.18 -11.96 -15.37
CA ASP A 57 -0.69 -13.35 -15.34
C ASP A 57 0.10 -13.72 -14.05
N GLY A 58 0.19 -12.80 -13.09
CA GLY A 58 0.88 -12.99 -11.82
C GLY A 58 2.36 -12.58 -11.84
N THR A 59 2.94 -12.37 -13.03
CA THR A 59 4.36 -12.00 -13.18
C THR A 59 4.59 -10.52 -12.86
N MET A 60 5.80 -10.17 -12.43
CA MET A 60 6.23 -8.76 -12.27
C MET A 60 6.80 -8.22 -13.58
N SER A 61 6.06 -8.39 -14.68
CA SER A 61 6.39 -7.74 -15.96
C SER A 61 6.17 -6.23 -15.85
N GLU A 62 6.89 -5.44 -16.65
CA GLU A 62 6.73 -3.97 -16.68
C GLU A 62 5.26 -3.54 -16.86
N ARG A 63 4.54 -4.24 -17.74
CA ARG A 63 3.09 -3.99 -17.96
C ARG A 63 2.29 -4.23 -16.69
N ASN A 64 2.52 -5.33 -15.98
CA ASN A 64 1.80 -5.64 -14.75
C ASN A 64 2.20 -4.67 -13.62
N CYS A 65 3.47 -4.26 -13.53
CA CYS A 65 3.91 -3.23 -12.58
C CYS A 65 3.20 -1.90 -12.81
N GLU A 66 3.05 -1.45 -14.08
CA GLU A 66 2.29 -0.24 -14.39
C GLU A 66 0.79 -0.40 -14.09
N HIS A 67 0.19 -1.57 -14.37
CA HIS A 67 -1.19 -1.84 -13.96
C HIS A 67 -1.37 -1.79 -12.45
N ARG A 68 -0.45 -2.39 -11.68
CA ARG A 68 -0.40 -2.34 -10.22
C ARG A 68 -0.27 -0.90 -9.73
N ARG A 69 0.63 -0.11 -10.34
CA ARG A 69 0.83 1.30 -10.02
C ARG A 69 -0.44 2.11 -10.22
N ILE A 70 -1.10 1.97 -11.37
CA ILE A 70 -2.38 2.65 -11.65
C ILE A 70 -3.46 2.20 -10.67
N ALA A 71 -3.61 0.90 -10.42
CA ALA A 71 -4.60 0.39 -9.47
C ALA A 71 -4.35 0.90 -8.03
N SER A 72 -3.09 1.05 -7.63
CA SER A 72 -2.70 1.59 -6.32
C SER A 72 -3.11 3.05 -6.13
N GLN A 73 -3.28 3.83 -7.21
CA GLN A 73 -3.77 5.21 -7.12
C GLN A 73 -5.16 5.30 -6.48
N LYS A 74 -5.97 4.23 -6.54
CA LYS A 74 -7.26 4.18 -5.86
C LYS A 74 -7.10 4.23 -4.34
N ILE A 75 -6.00 3.71 -3.78
CA ILE A 75 -5.64 3.87 -2.37
C ILE A 75 -5.31 5.35 -2.09
N THR A 76 -4.45 5.97 -2.91
CA THR A 76 -4.08 7.39 -2.77
C THR A 76 -5.30 8.31 -2.82
N ILE A 77 -6.21 8.11 -3.79
CA ILE A 77 -7.42 8.93 -3.97
C ILE A 77 -8.30 8.90 -2.71
N ASN A 78 -8.46 7.73 -2.08
CA ASN A 78 -9.24 7.63 -0.85
C ASN A 78 -8.52 8.26 0.35
N ALA A 79 -7.19 8.12 0.41
CA ALA A 79 -6.38 8.68 1.47
C ALA A 79 -6.34 10.23 1.48
N ILE A 80 -6.64 10.92 0.36
CA ILE A 80 -6.73 12.40 0.27
C ILE A 80 -7.64 12.97 1.36
N GLN A 81 -8.67 12.23 1.75
CA GLN A 81 -9.67 12.73 2.69
C GLN A 81 -9.14 12.80 4.14
N VAL A 82 -7.97 12.21 4.43
CA VAL A 82 -7.39 12.10 5.78
C VAL A 82 -5.89 12.43 5.87
N LEU A 83 -5.16 12.45 4.75
CA LEU A 83 -3.73 12.78 4.69
C LEU A 83 -3.47 14.19 4.12
N ASP A 84 -2.40 14.84 4.58
CA ASP A 84 -1.91 16.10 4.01
C ASP A 84 -1.03 15.89 2.75
N SER A 85 -0.66 16.96 2.06
CA SER A 85 0.09 16.85 0.79
C SER A 85 1.46 16.16 0.93
N PRO A 86 2.32 16.49 1.92
CA PRO A 86 3.56 15.75 2.14
C PRO A 86 3.35 14.26 2.42
N GLN A 87 2.31 13.91 3.19
CA GLN A 87 1.93 12.53 3.44
C GLN A 87 1.49 11.80 2.18
N LEU A 88 0.70 12.47 1.32
CA LEU A 88 0.27 11.91 0.03
C LEU A 88 1.45 11.67 -0.92
N ASP A 89 2.42 12.59 -0.99
CA ASP A 89 3.64 12.41 -1.79
C ASP A 89 4.43 11.18 -1.32
N ARG A 90 4.53 11.00 0.00
CA ARG A 90 5.17 9.82 0.57
C ARG A 90 4.39 8.54 0.27
N LEU A 91 3.06 8.57 0.43
CA LEU A 91 2.19 7.44 0.15
C LEU A 91 2.37 6.97 -1.30
N GLN A 92 2.37 7.89 -2.25
CA GLN A 92 2.57 7.57 -3.67
C GLN A 92 3.91 6.87 -3.91
N ARG A 93 5.00 7.37 -3.34
CA ARG A 93 6.33 6.72 -3.47
C ARG A 93 6.34 5.30 -2.95
N VAL A 94 5.71 5.06 -1.79
CA VAL A 94 5.65 3.72 -1.20
C VAL A 94 4.80 2.77 -2.04
N LEU A 95 3.65 3.23 -2.53
CA LEU A 95 2.79 2.44 -3.40
C LEU A 95 3.45 2.15 -4.75
N ASP A 96 4.19 3.10 -5.31
CA ASP A 96 5.01 2.88 -6.52
C ASP A 96 6.05 1.78 -6.26
N HIS A 97 6.74 1.79 -5.13
CA HIS A 97 7.67 0.70 -4.80
C HIS A 97 6.96 -0.66 -4.63
N ILE A 98 5.81 -0.73 -3.94
CA ILE A 98 5.05 -1.98 -3.79
C ILE A 98 4.51 -2.48 -5.15
N ALA A 99 4.13 -1.56 -6.04
CA ALA A 99 3.66 -1.91 -7.38
C ALA A 99 4.75 -2.63 -8.19
N TYR A 100 6.02 -2.27 -7.97
CA TYR A 100 7.19 -2.81 -8.66
C TYR A 100 7.91 -3.93 -7.90
N ASP A 101 7.65 -4.07 -6.61
CA ASP A 101 8.22 -5.10 -5.74
C ASP A 101 7.18 -5.56 -4.71
N LYS A 102 6.64 -6.77 -4.89
CA LYS A 102 5.64 -7.36 -3.98
C LYS A 102 6.21 -7.59 -2.58
N GLU A 103 7.53 -7.63 -2.42
CA GLU A 103 8.24 -7.83 -1.16
C GLU A 103 8.87 -6.54 -0.64
N TYR A 104 8.35 -5.37 -1.04
CA TYR A 104 8.80 -4.07 -0.55
C TYR A 104 8.39 -3.82 0.93
N TYR A 105 8.98 -4.57 1.85
CA TYR A 105 8.85 -4.41 3.29
C TYR A 105 10.23 -4.56 3.94
N MET A 106 10.35 -4.13 5.20
CA MET A 106 11.62 -4.30 5.93
C MET A 106 11.98 -5.79 6.02
N PRO A 107 13.15 -6.25 5.53
CA PRO A 107 13.56 -7.63 5.71
C PRO A 107 13.63 -7.90 7.21
N GLU A 108 12.90 -8.92 7.68
CA GLU A 108 12.84 -9.32 9.09
C GLU A 108 14.21 -9.80 9.57
N ARG A 109 15.14 -8.87 9.86
CA ARG A 109 16.49 -9.09 10.40
C ARG A 109 17.12 -10.43 10.01
N GLY A 110 17.03 -10.76 8.72
CA GLY A 110 17.60 -11.95 8.10
C GLY A 110 18.97 -11.66 7.49
N PHE A 111 19.75 -10.74 8.08
CA PHE A 111 21.19 -10.79 7.90
C PHE A 111 21.70 -11.93 8.76
N GLY A 112 21.55 -13.16 8.25
CA GLY A 112 22.50 -14.21 8.59
C GLY A 112 23.88 -13.61 8.35
N MET A 113 24.68 -13.48 9.41
CA MET A 113 26.08 -13.13 9.29
C MET A 113 26.70 -14.07 8.26
N ARG A 114 26.95 -13.59 7.04
CA ARG A 114 27.98 -14.21 6.20
C ARG A 114 29.31 -13.90 6.88
N ARG A 115 29.74 -14.82 7.74
CA ARG A 115 31.17 -15.05 7.99
C ARG A 115 31.67 -15.99 6.92
#